data_AF-A0A419FU36-F1
#
_entry.id   AF-A0A419FU36-F1
#
_cell.length_a   1.000
_cell.length_b   1.000
_cell.length_c   1.000
_cell.angle_alpha   90.00
_cell.angle_beta   90.00
_cell.angle_gamma   90.00
#
_symmetry.space_group_name_H-M   'P 1'
#
loop_
_entity.id
_entity.type
_entity.pdbx_description
1 polymer ?
#
loop_
_entity_poly.entity_id
_entity_poly.type
_entity_poly.pdbx_seq_one_letter_code
_entity_poly.pdbx_strand_id
1 'polypeptide(L)'
;MFDIGRMVVKIAGRDAGKKAVIVEVVNEHYVVVDGETRRRKCNVKHLEPLEQTVDLKKNASHEEITKLFASMNLTAWKTKPKPKTEKPKKVRKTVEEANTEKKADKKEIKKSAKKTAK
;
A
#
# COMPACT_ATOMS: atom_id res chain seq x y z
N MET A 1 -2.01 23.07 17.29
CA MET A 1 -2.11 21.87 18.15
C MET A 1 -2.91 20.83 17.39
N PHE A 2 -2.37 19.63 17.16
CA PHE A 2 -3.11 18.54 16.52
C PHE A 2 -3.65 17.63 17.62
N ASP A 3 -4.95 17.69 17.83
CA ASP A 3 -5.64 16.92 18.85
C ASP A 3 -6.52 15.84 18.24
N ILE A 4 -6.91 14.86 19.06
CA ILE A 4 -7.82 13.80 18.62
C ILE A 4 -9.15 14.46 18.23
N GLY A 5 -9.69 14.06 17.08
CA GLY A 5 -10.96 14.57 16.60
C GLY A 5 -10.89 15.90 15.84
N ARG A 6 -9.71 16.51 15.71
CA ARG A 6 -9.52 17.66 14.81
C ARG A 6 -9.72 17.24 13.36
N MET A 7 -10.50 18.02 12.60
CA MET A 7 -10.60 17.83 11.14
C MET A 7 -9.36 18.35 10.44
N VAL A 8 -8.95 17.63 9.39
CA VAL A 8 -7.78 17.95 8.58
C VAL A 8 -8.07 17.71 7.11
N VAL A 9 -7.43 18.49 6.25
CA VAL A 9 -7.34 18.21 4.81
C VAL A 9 -5.92 17.78 4.49
N LYS A 10 -5.77 16.75 3.65
CA LYS A 10 -4.46 16.37 3.11
C LYS A 10 -4.08 17.31 1.99
N ILE A 11 -2.92 17.94 2.12
CA ILE A 11 -2.36 18.83 1.08
C ILE A 11 -1.67 18.00 -0.01
N ALA A 12 -0.96 16.93 0.37
CA ALA A 12 -0.08 16.19 -0.53
C ALA A 12 -0.30 14.66 -0.49
N GLY A 13 -0.03 14.02 -1.64
CA GLY A 13 -0.02 12.56 -1.81
C GLY A 13 -1.25 12.00 -2.52
N ARG A 14 -1.46 10.69 -2.42
CA ARG A 14 -2.53 9.96 -3.13
C ARG A 14 -3.95 10.37 -2.69
N ASP A 15 -4.07 10.84 -1.46
CA ASP A 15 -5.35 11.25 -0.87
C ASP A 15 -5.38 12.79 -0.69
N ALA A 16 -4.67 13.55 -1.53
CA ALA A 16 -4.67 15.01 -1.50
C ALA A 16 -6.07 15.58 -1.81
N GLY A 17 -6.41 16.71 -1.19
CA GLY A 17 -7.70 17.40 -1.32
C GLY A 17 -8.84 16.79 -0.51
N LYS A 18 -8.62 15.63 0.12
CA LYS A 18 -9.65 14.91 0.87
C LYS A 18 -9.69 15.30 2.33
N LYS A 19 -10.89 15.27 2.90
CA LYS A 19 -11.13 15.56 4.32
C LYS A 19 -10.96 14.31 5.16
N ALA A 20 -10.38 14.48 6.34
CA ALA A 20 -10.16 13.39 7.26
C ALA A 20 -10.16 13.89 8.70
N VAL A 21 -10.20 12.96 9.65
CA VAL A 21 -10.17 13.24 11.08
C VAL A 21 -9.01 12.49 11.72
N ILE A 22 -8.41 13.12 12.73
CA ILE A 22 -7.31 12.54 13.51
C ILE A 22 -7.88 11.57 14.54
N VAL A 23 -7.49 10.30 14.43
CA VAL A 23 -7.95 9.23 15.32
C VAL A 23 -7.00 9.04 16.50
N GLU A 24 -5.71 9.22 16.24
CA GLU A 24 -4.65 9.01 17.21
C GLU A 24 -3.42 9.86 16.90
N VAL A 25 -2.83 10.44 17.93
CA VAL A 25 -1.52 11.08 17.87
C VAL A 25 -0.49 10.06 18.31
N VAL A 26 0.42 9.68 17.40
CA VAL A 26 1.46 8.68 17.68
C VAL A 26 2.67 9.37 18.28
N ASN A 27 3.19 10.37 17.55
CA ASN A 27 4.33 11.19 17.93
C ASN A 27 4.03 12.66 17.55
N GLU A 28 4.92 13.58 17.92
CA GLU A 28 4.80 15.00 17.58
C GLU A 28 4.68 15.28 16.07
N HIS A 29 5.31 14.45 15.23
CA HIS A 29 5.27 14.61 13.77
C HIS A 29 4.31 13.67 13.05
N TYR A 30 3.74 12.68 13.74
CA TYR A 30 2.97 11.62 13.09
C TYR A 30 1.63 11.40 13.76
N VAL A 31 0.58 11.43 12.95
CA VAL A 31 -0.80 11.20 13.36
C VAL A 31 -1.43 10.10 12.51
N VAL A 32 -2.34 9.33 13.10
CA VAL A 32 -3.20 8.38 12.37
C VAL A 32 -4.48 9.10 11.99
N VAL A 33 -4.76 9.06 10.70
CA VAL A 33 -5.88 9.79 10.10
C VAL A 33 -6.82 8.78 9.45
N ASP A 34 -8.12 9.01 9.54
CA ASP A 34 -9.16 8.18 8.90
C ASP A 34 -10.35 9.05 8.41
N GLY A 35 -11.16 8.52 7.50
CA GLY A 35 -12.33 9.21 6.92
C GLY A 35 -12.47 8.98 5.42
N GLU A 36 -12.44 10.06 4.62
CA GLU A 36 -12.36 9.97 3.16
C GLU A 36 -10.97 9.52 2.68
N THR A 37 -9.97 9.71 3.53
CA THR A 37 -8.63 9.19 3.31
C THR A 37 -8.52 7.77 3.86
N ARG A 38 -7.59 6.98 3.33
CA ARG A 38 -7.33 5.65 3.87
C ARG A 38 -6.73 5.77 5.27
N ARG A 39 -7.19 4.93 6.20
CA ARG A 39 -6.61 4.81 7.54
C ARG A 39 -5.10 4.55 7.47
N ARG A 40 -4.30 5.59 7.75
CA ARG A 40 -2.83 5.52 7.63
C ARG A 40 -2.14 6.52 8.54
N LYS A 41 -0.95 6.17 9.01
CA LYS A 41 -0.01 7.09 9.64
C LYS A 41 0.47 8.13 8.63
N CYS A 42 0.22 9.40 8.92
CA CYS A 42 0.55 10.55 8.09
C CYS A 42 1.44 11.52 8.86
N ASN A 43 2.33 12.22 8.14
CA ASN A 43 3.12 13.30 8.73
C ASN A 43 2.25 14.56 8.85
N VAL A 44 2.37 15.25 9.97
CA VAL A 44 1.68 16.52 10.27
C VAL A 44 1.97 17.59 9.21
N LYS A 45 3.16 17.61 8.59
CA LYS A 45 3.52 18.56 7.52
C LYS A 45 2.66 18.46 6.26
N HIS A 46 1.93 17.35 6.07
CA HIS A 46 1.05 17.15 4.91
C HIS A 46 -0.42 17.40 5.23
N LEU A 47 -0.72 17.85 6.44
CA LEU A 47 -2.08 18.06 6.93
C LEU A 47 -2.28 19.54 7.21
N GLU A 48 -3.39 20.06 6.72
CA GLU A 48 -3.89 21.38 7.08
C GLU A 48 -5.03 21.20 8.09
N PRO A 49 -4.93 21.75 9.31
CA PRO A 49 -6.00 21.67 10.29
C PRO A 49 -7.15 22.59 9.91
N LEU A 50 -8.37 22.09 10.06
CA LEU A 50 -9.58 22.88 9.96
C LEU A 50 -10.00 23.38 11.35
N GLU A 51 -10.88 24.37 11.36
CA GLU A 51 -11.47 24.93 12.59
C GLU A 51 -12.45 23.96 13.26
N GLN A 52 -13.02 23.05 12.48
CA GLN A 52 -13.98 22.06 12.96
C GLN A 52 -13.29 20.99 13.82
N THR A 53 -13.89 20.74 14.97
CA THR A 53 -13.47 19.69 15.91
C THR A 53 -14.64 18.75 16.14
N VAL A 54 -14.33 17.47 16.24
CA VAL A 54 -15.27 16.40 16.48
C VAL A 54 -14.85 15.68 17.75
N ASP A 55 -15.78 15.45 18.67
CA ASP A 55 -15.50 14.62 19.84
C ASP A 55 -15.39 13.14 19.43
N LEU A 56 -14.19 12.57 19.54
CA LEU A 56 -13.90 11.17 19.25
C LEU A 56 -13.11 10.54 20.38
N LYS A 57 -13.41 9.27 20.65
CA LYS A 57 -12.57 8.45 21.53
C LYS A 57 -11.27 8.07 20.81
N LYS A 58 -10.19 7.94 21.58
CA LYS A 58 -8.90 7.45 21.07
C LYS A 58 -9.10 6.08 20.42
N ASN A 59 -8.62 5.93 19.19
CA ASN A 59 -8.72 4.69 18.42
C ASN A 59 -10.14 4.28 17.99
N ALA A 60 -10.99 5.26 17.66
CA ALA A 60 -12.33 5.03 17.12
C ALA A 60 -12.36 4.06 15.91
N SER A 61 -13.47 3.33 15.78
CA SER A 61 -13.70 2.40 14.69
C SER A 61 -14.03 3.15 13.37
N HIS A 62 -13.76 2.50 12.22
CA HIS A 62 -14.07 3.10 10.91
C HIS A 62 -15.57 3.37 10.74
N GLU A 63 -16.41 2.55 11.36
CA GLU A 63 -17.87 2.70 11.31
C GLU A 63 -18.36 3.97 12.01
N GLU A 64 -17.81 4.30 13.17
CA GLU A 64 -18.12 5.54 13.90
C GLU A 64 -17.74 6.76 13.06
N ILE A 65 -16.55 6.73 12.47
CA ILE A 65 -16.04 7.82 11.64
C ILE A 65 -16.90 7.96 10.37
N THR A 66 -17.31 6.86 9.76
CA THR A 66 -18.21 6.89 8.60
C THR A 66 -19.57 7.50 8.93
N LYS A 67 -20.14 7.17 10.10
CA LYS A 67 -21.42 7.76 10.56
C LYS A 67 -21.28 9.26 10.77
N LEU A 68 -20.15 9.69 11.31
CA LEU A 68 -19.87 11.09 11.60
C LEU A 68 -19.59 11.91 10.33
N PHE A 69 -18.92 11.30 9.35
CA PHE A 69 -18.80 11.88 8.02
C PHE A 69 -20.17 11.98 7.32
N ALA A 70 -21.03 10.97 7.46
CA ALA A 70 -22.37 10.99 6.89
C ALA A 70 -23.25 12.09 7.48
N SER A 71 -23.19 12.35 8.80
CA SER A 71 -23.92 13.47 9.42
C SER A 71 -23.41 14.84 8.97
N MET A 72 -22.14 14.93 8.58
CA MET A 72 -21.53 16.14 8.03
C MET A 72 -21.61 16.22 6.50
N ASN A 73 -22.38 15.35 5.85
CA ASN A 73 -22.50 15.22 4.39
C ASN A 73 -21.15 15.04 3.65
N LEU A 74 -20.18 14.41 4.32
CA LEU A 74 -18.87 14.08 3.76
C LEU A 74 -18.83 12.63 3.26
N THR A 75 -18.11 12.39 2.17
CA THR A 75 -17.92 11.05 1.63
C THR A 75 -16.88 10.28 2.44
N ALA A 76 -17.18 9.03 2.82
CA ALA A 76 -16.23 8.13 3.47
C ALA A 76 -15.65 7.11 2.47
N TRP A 77 -14.36 6.79 2.59
CA TRP A 77 -13.72 5.85 1.67
C TRP A 77 -14.08 4.40 1.98
N LYS A 78 -14.71 3.72 1.02
CA LYS A 78 -15.00 2.28 1.11
C LYS A 78 -14.27 1.52 -0.01
N THR A 79 -13.27 0.73 0.36
CA THR A 79 -12.67 -0.25 -0.57
C THR A 79 -13.45 -1.56 -0.47
N LYS A 80 -14.04 -2.03 -1.57
CA LYS A 80 -14.46 -3.44 -1.68
C LYS A 80 -13.22 -4.31 -1.87
N PRO A 81 -12.96 -5.33 -1.02
CA PRO A 81 -11.85 -6.25 -1.24
C PRO A 81 -12.09 -7.02 -2.53
N LYS A 82 -11.13 -6.98 -3.46
CA LYS A 82 -11.22 -7.80 -4.68
C LYS A 82 -11.08 -9.28 -4.29
N PRO A 83 -11.93 -10.18 -4.81
CA PRO A 83 -11.77 -11.61 -4.58
C PRO A 83 -10.38 -12.03 -5.07
N LYS A 84 -9.69 -12.88 -4.29
CA LYS A 84 -8.38 -13.40 -4.64
C LYS A 84 -8.54 -14.33 -5.85
N THR A 85 -8.32 -13.83 -7.05
CA THR A 85 -8.03 -14.69 -8.20
C THR A 85 -6.68 -15.35 -7.96
N GLU A 86 -6.64 -16.68 -8.00
CA GLU A 86 -5.41 -17.45 -7.90
C GLU A 86 -4.46 -17.02 -9.01
N LYS A 87 -3.35 -16.38 -8.63
CA LYS A 87 -2.32 -15.98 -9.59
C LYS A 87 -1.72 -17.26 -10.17
N PRO A 88 -1.57 -17.40 -11.50
CA PRO A 88 -0.85 -18.53 -12.06
C PRO A 88 0.57 -18.53 -11.47
N LYS A 89 0.89 -19.56 -10.68
CA LYS A 89 2.25 -19.78 -10.19
C LYS A 89 3.12 -20.02 -11.42
N LYS A 90 3.95 -19.04 -11.79
CA LYS A 90 5.05 -19.30 -12.75
C LYS A 90 5.94 -20.35 -12.12
N VAL A 91 5.82 -21.60 -12.58
CA VAL A 91 6.76 -22.67 -12.29
C VAL A 91 8.10 -22.20 -12.85
N ARG A 92 9.06 -21.90 -11.97
CA ARG A 92 10.44 -21.67 -12.40
C ARG A 92 10.97 -23.00 -12.92
N LYS A 93 11.45 -23.05 -14.16
CA LYS A 93 12.27 -24.17 -14.65
C LYS A 93 13.42 -24.39 -13.67
N THR A 94 13.54 -25.61 -13.17
CA THR A 94 14.64 -26.04 -12.30
C THR A 94 15.96 -25.98 -13.06
N VAL A 95 17.04 -25.68 -12.31
CA VAL A 95 18.40 -25.46 -12.80
C VAL A 95 19.00 -26.68 -13.53
N GLU A 96 18.38 -27.86 -13.41
CA GLU A 96 18.82 -29.09 -14.07
C GLU A 96 18.66 -29.07 -15.59
N GLU A 97 17.58 -28.48 -16.13
CA GLU A 97 17.37 -28.40 -17.60
C GLU A 97 18.36 -27.45 -18.29
N ALA A 98 18.81 -26.40 -17.59
CA ALA A 98 19.80 -25.46 -18.13
C ALA A 98 21.24 -26.03 -18.13
N ASN A 99 21.49 -27.09 -17.36
CA ASN A 99 22.81 -27.74 -17.28
C ASN A 99 22.92 -28.93 -18.23
N THR A 100 21.81 -29.56 -18.63
CA THR A 100 21.79 -30.60 -19.67
C THR A 100 22.01 -30.02 -21.06
N GLU A 101 21.43 -28.85 -21.38
CA GLU A 101 21.67 -28.13 -22.65
C GLU A 101 23.15 -27.71 -22.79
N LYS A 102 23.70 -26.99 -21.78
CA LYS A 102 25.11 -26.55 -21.81
C LYS A 102 26.13 -27.70 -21.85
N LYS A 103 25.80 -28.88 -21.31
CA LYS A 103 26.66 -30.07 -21.40
C LYS A 103 26.53 -30.79 -22.74
N ALA A 104 25.40 -30.70 -23.44
CA ALA A 104 25.23 -31.25 -24.79
C ALA A 104 26.03 -30.43 -25.81
N ASP A 105 25.89 -29.10 -25.80
CA ASP A 105 26.63 -28.19 -26.71
C ASP A 105 28.16 -28.33 -26.57
N LYS A 106 28.66 -28.45 -25.33
CA LYS A 106 30.12 -28.58 -25.08
C LYS A 106 30.68 -29.95 -25.49
N LYS A 107 29.83 -30.99 -25.62
CA LYS A 107 30.23 -32.35 -26.03
C LYS A 107 30.23 -32.49 -27.55
N GLU A 108 29.39 -31.76 -28.27
CA GLU A 108 29.39 -31.69 -29.74
C GLU A 108 30.60 -30.92 -30.28
N ILE A 109 30.94 -29.77 -29.69
CA ILE A 109 32.09 -28.95 -30.10
C ILE A 109 33.43 -29.71 -29.92
N LYS A 110 33.55 -30.56 -28.89
CA LYS A 110 34.76 -31.38 -28.68
C LYS A 110 34.86 -32.57 -29.64
N LYS A 111 33.73 -33.07 -30.18
CA LYS A 111 33.73 -34.16 -31.17
C LYS A 111 34.01 -33.66 -32.57
N SER A 112 33.59 -32.45 -32.93
CA SER A 112 33.92 -31.83 -34.22
C SER A 112 35.40 -31.44 -34.31
N ALA A 113 35.97 -30.86 -33.26
CA ALA A 113 37.39 -30.47 -33.23
C ALA A 113 38.39 -31.66 -33.28
N LYS A 114 37.98 -32.86 -32.84
CA LYS A 114 38.83 -34.06 -32.88
C LYS A 114 38.76 -34.82 -34.21
N LYS A 115 37.77 -34.52 -35.07
CA LYS A 115 37.62 -35.12 -36.41
C LYS A 115 38.43 -34.39 -37.50
N THR A 116 38.80 -33.14 -37.28
CA THR A 116 39.56 -32.31 -38.24
C THR A 116 41.09 -32.38 -38.08
N ALA A 117 41.61 -33.16 -37.12
CA ALA A 117 43.04 -33.31 -36.86
C ALA A 117 43.57 -34.72 -37.16
N LYS A 118 42.90 -35.49 -38.03
CA LYS A 118 43.41 -36.74 -38.61
C LYS A 118 43.65 -36.54 -40.09
#